data_AF-A0A938UG98-F1
#
_entry.id   AF-A0A938UG98-F1
#
_cell.length_a   1.000
_cell.length_b   1.000
_cell.length_c   1.000
_cell.angle_alpha   90.00
_cell.angle_beta   90.00
_cell.angle_gamma   90.00
#
_symmetry.space_group_name_H-M   'P 1'
#
loop_
_entity.id
_entity.type
_entity.pdbx_description
1 polymer ?
#
loop_
_entity_poly.entity_id
_entity_poly.type
_entity_poly.pdbx_seq_one_letter_code
_entity_poly.pdbx_strand_id
1 'polypeptide(L)'
;MGSPRIDDRVHRRRMLFIDDPGARRAGAGIFSCVPSRVSHPGEPACGKISDAGPEEQIRPCLSGCPSQGRSLRSDHQESHGMRYVIVGSGPAGISAAEEIRKSDPEGMIAMITADPHPACSPVMLTYWMSGHTPEERLFFRETGSWAAEHRVDLHCGKRVTAIDVQRRCVALLPEEEIAYDRLLIAAGAVPLIPPIPGIGAKGVCTFRTFADAEEILTSRQGLEQICIMGGGFIGIKLACHLRERGLSVLVVEKEPRLASRIFDQRASDIVKAQL
;
A
#
# COMPACT_ATOMS: atom_id res chain seq x y z
N MET A 1 26.77 26.01 -9.72
CA MET A 1 25.91 25.81 -8.52
C MET A 1 26.04 24.36 -8.10
N GLY A 2 26.25 24.08 -6.81
CA GLY A 2 26.33 22.70 -6.32
C GLY A 2 24.94 22.09 -6.20
N SER A 3 24.73 20.89 -6.75
CA SER A 3 23.54 20.09 -6.46
C SER A 3 23.54 19.67 -4.99
N PRO A 4 22.42 19.74 -4.26
CA PRO A 4 22.36 19.30 -2.87
C PRO A 4 22.71 17.81 -2.78
N ARG A 5 23.71 17.49 -1.96
CA ARG A 5 24.07 16.12 -1.58
C ARG A 5 23.74 15.95 -0.11
N ILE A 6 23.13 14.83 0.26
CA ILE A 6 23.12 14.40 1.65
C ILE A 6 24.53 13.85 1.90
N ASP A 7 25.29 14.51 2.77
CA ASP A 7 26.66 14.13 3.13
C ASP A 7 26.64 12.99 4.15
N ASP A 8 27.50 11.98 3.99
CA ASP A 8 27.66 10.88 4.95
C ASP A 8 28.04 11.38 6.36
N ARG A 9 28.48 12.64 6.49
CA ARG A 9 28.65 13.38 7.76
C ARG A 9 27.35 13.68 8.54
N VAL A 10 26.23 13.02 8.23
CA VAL A 10 25.02 12.95 9.09
C VAL A 10 25.29 12.23 10.44
N HIS A 11 26.53 11.80 10.71
CA HIS A 11 27.04 11.28 11.99
C HIS A 11 26.98 12.21 13.23
N ARG A 12 26.18 13.28 13.21
CA ARG A 12 25.67 13.92 14.45
C ARG A 12 24.15 14.01 14.43
N ARG A 13 23.52 12.93 14.90
CA ARG A 13 22.23 12.93 15.61
C ARG A 13 21.11 13.71 14.89
N ARG A 14 20.98 13.47 13.57
CA ARG A 14 19.98 14.07 12.70
C ARG A 14 19.17 13.00 11.96
N MET A 15 17.87 13.26 11.81
CA MET A 15 16.93 12.47 11.03
C MET A 15 16.24 13.36 9.99
N LEU A 16 15.91 12.82 8.83
CA LEU A 16 15.43 13.54 7.65
C LEU A 16 14.04 13.02 7.23
N PHE A 17 13.04 13.90 7.18
CA PHE A 17 11.70 13.58 6.69
C PHE A 17 11.47 14.13 5.31
N ILE A 18 10.73 13.38 4.49
CA ILE A 18 10.27 13.80 3.18
C ILE A 18 8.77 14.08 3.29
N ASP A 19 8.40 15.36 3.32
CA ASP A 19 7.01 15.81 3.25
C ASP A 19 6.49 15.68 1.80
N ASP A 20 5.17 15.47 1.62
CA ASP A 20 4.56 15.44 0.28
C ASP A 20 4.53 16.87 -0.30
N PRO A 21 5.27 17.16 -1.39
CA PRO A 21 5.29 18.49 -2.01
C PRO A 21 4.06 18.72 -2.91
N GLY A 22 2.88 18.30 -2.43
CA GLY A 22 1.54 18.50 -2.97
C GLY A 22 1.33 17.96 -4.38
N ALA A 23 0.87 16.72 -4.47
CA ALA A 23 0.33 16.01 -5.64
C ALA A 23 0.21 16.82 -6.95
N ARG A 24 1.07 16.52 -7.94
CA ARG A 24 0.84 16.89 -9.35
C ARG A 24 0.72 15.65 -10.24
N ARG A 25 -0.47 15.49 -10.80
CA ARG A 25 -0.85 14.66 -11.97
C ARG A 25 -0.33 13.22 -11.96
N ALA A 26 -1.27 12.27 -11.91
CA ALA A 26 -1.03 10.94 -12.46
C ALA A 26 -0.62 11.08 -13.94
N GLY A 27 0.66 10.84 -14.23
CA GLY A 27 1.12 10.67 -15.60
C GLY A 27 0.56 9.36 -16.14
N ALA A 28 -0.07 9.40 -17.32
CA ALA A 28 -0.55 8.20 -17.96
C ALA A 28 0.65 7.34 -18.40
N GLY A 29 1.04 6.39 -17.53
CA GLY A 29 2.02 5.37 -17.85
C GLY A 29 1.44 4.43 -18.90
N ILE A 30 1.69 4.73 -20.17
CA ILE A 30 1.32 3.87 -21.30
C ILE A 30 2.18 2.61 -21.19
N PHE A 31 1.63 1.58 -20.56
CA PHE A 31 2.19 0.23 -20.61
C PHE A 31 2.06 -0.30 -22.04
N SER A 32 3.07 -0.02 -22.86
CA SER A 32 3.19 -0.55 -24.21
C SER A 32 3.30 -2.07 -24.15
N CYS A 33 2.21 -2.78 -24.44
CA CYS A 33 2.22 -4.22 -24.57
C CYS A 33 3.10 -4.61 -25.77
N VAL A 34 4.24 -5.26 -25.51
CA VAL A 34 5.13 -5.81 -26.53
C VAL A 34 4.84 -7.31 -26.67
N PRO A 35 4.15 -7.75 -27.74
CA PRO A 35 3.80 -9.16 -27.91
C PRO A 35 5.01 -9.97 -28.41
N SER A 36 5.65 -10.70 -27.50
CA SER A 36 6.63 -11.72 -27.85
C SER A 36 5.95 -12.90 -28.53
N ARG A 37 6.12 -13.01 -29.85
CA ARG A 37 5.66 -14.19 -30.62
C ARG A 37 6.52 -15.41 -30.27
N VAL A 38 5.90 -16.46 -29.75
CA VAL A 38 6.38 -17.85 -29.85
C VAL A 38 5.18 -18.72 -30.24
N SER A 39 5.38 -19.70 -31.13
CA SER A 39 4.29 -20.32 -31.89
C SER A 39 4.29 -21.85 -31.82
N HIS A 40 3.23 -22.41 -31.21
CA HIS A 40 2.71 -23.78 -31.43
C HIS A 40 3.65 -24.98 -31.12
N PRO A 41 3.18 -26.24 -31.20
CA PRO A 41 1.82 -26.80 -30.98
C PRO A 41 1.84 -27.93 -29.91
N GLY A 42 0.73 -28.66 -29.75
CA GLY A 42 0.80 -30.12 -29.46
C GLY A 42 -0.11 -30.65 -28.36
N GLU A 43 -0.86 -31.70 -28.67
CA GLU A 43 -1.57 -32.55 -27.71
C GLU A 43 -0.63 -33.62 -27.11
N PRO A 44 -0.90 -34.16 -25.90
CA PRO A 44 -0.07 -35.20 -25.30
C PRO A 44 -0.32 -36.58 -25.93
N ALA A 45 0.40 -36.88 -27.02
CA ALA A 45 0.41 -38.20 -27.63
C ALA A 45 1.19 -39.23 -26.78
N CYS A 46 0.59 -40.40 -26.52
CA CYS A 46 1.22 -41.50 -25.81
C CYS A 46 2.10 -42.33 -26.76
N GLY A 47 3.44 -42.31 -26.60
CA GLY A 47 4.37 -43.01 -27.49
C GLY A 47 5.79 -43.17 -26.93
N LYS A 48 6.18 -44.42 -26.67
CA LYS A 48 7.43 -44.89 -26.03
C LYS A 48 8.71 -44.67 -26.85
N ILE A 49 9.84 -44.83 -26.14
CA ILE A 49 11.22 -45.23 -26.51
C ILE A 49 12.24 -44.08 -26.31
N SER A 50 13.42 -44.31 -25.71
CA SER A 50 14.07 -45.55 -25.23
C SER A 50 14.00 -45.70 -23.69
N ASP A 51 14.85 -46.38 -22.89
CA ASP A 51 16.12 -47.13 -23.09
C ASP A 51 16.30 -48.28 -22.07
N ALA A 52 17.43 -49.00 -22.08
CA ALA A 52 17.58 -50.32 -21.47
C ALA A 52 18.52 -50.45 -20.25
N GLY A 53 17.99 -51.06 -19.19
CA GLY A 53 18.69 -51.66 -18.04
C GLY A 53 17.83 -52.82 -17.48
N PRO A 54 18.41 -53.90 -16.92
CA PRO A 54 17.73 -55.20 -16.88
C PRO A 54 16.82 -55.45 -15.66
N GLU A 55 15.90 -56.40 -15.87
CA GLU A 55 15.22 -57.24 -14.87
C GLU A 55 14.35 -56.58 -13.77
N GLU A 56 13.07 -56.34 -14.10
CA GLU A 56 11.98 -57.06 -13.39
C GLU A 56 10.70 -57.20 -14.25
N GLN A 57 9.73 -58.01 -13.78
CA GLN A 57 8.68 -58.58 -14.63
C GLN A 57 7.57 -57.61 -15.05
N ILE A 58 7.38 -57.42 -16.37
CA ILE A 58 6.14 -56.89 -16.93
C ILE A 58 5.01 -57.91 -16.71
N ARG A 59 3.98 -57.54 -15.95
CA ARG A 59 2.70 -58.27 -15.90
C ARG A 59 1.63 -57.51 -16.71
N PRO A 60 0.88 -58.18 -17.58
CA PRO A 60 -0.15 -57.53 -18.38
C PRO A 60 -1.37 -57.13 -17.53
N CYS A 61 -2.04 -56.05 -17.91
CA CYS A 61 -3.32 -55.65 -17.31
C CYS A 61 -4.38 -56.72 -17.59
N LEU A 62 -4.80 -57.45 -16.55
CA LEU A 62 -5.83 -58.48 -16.64
C LEU A 62 -7.00 -58.16 -15.70
N SER A 63 -8.21 -58.28 -16.25
CA SER A 63 -9.53 -58.16 -15.61
C SER A 63 -9.95 -56.79 -15.06
N GLY A 64 -11.20 -56.41 -15.36
CA GLY A 64 -12.04 -55.60 -14.46
C GLY A 64 -11.84 -54.08 -14.44
N CYS A 65 -12.11 -53.39 -15.55
CA CYS A 65 -12.41 -51.96 -15.52
C CYS A 65 -13.91 -51.72 -15.81
N PRO A 66 -14.77 -51.52 -14.78
CA PRO A 66 -16.20 -51.30 -14.99
C PRO A 66 -16.43 -49.85 -15.46
N SER A 67 -16.87 -49.68 -16.71
CA SER A 67 -17.23 -48.37 -17.27
C SER A 67 -18.56 -47.87 -16.68
N GLN A 68 -18.53 -47.32 -15.47
CA GLN A 68 -19.66 -46.60 -14.89
C GLN A 68 -19.24 -45.18 -14.50
N GLY A 69 -19.72 -44.20 -15.27
CA GLY A 69 -19.45 -42.80 -15.02
C GLY A 69 -20.17 -42.29 -13.78
N ARG A 70 -19.43 -42.07 -12.69
CA ARG A 70 -19.73 -41.00 -11.74
C ARG A 70 -18.70 -39.90 -11.94
N SER A 71 -19.06 -38.87 -12.70
CA SER A 71 -18.37 -37.58 -12.56
C SER A 71 -18.67 -37.08 -11.16
N LEU A 72 -17.69 -37.16 -10.26
CA LEU A 72 -17.69 -36.37 -9.03
C LEU A 72 -17.49 -34.90 -9.43
N ARG A 73 -18.58 -34.28 -9.89
CA ARG A 73 -18.70 -32.82 -9.89
C ARG A 73 -18.61 -32.42 -8.43
N SER A 74 -17.54 -31.74 -8.05
CA SER A 74 -17.49 -31.07 -6.75
C SER A 74 -18.61 -30.04 -6.74
N ASP A 75 -19.52 -30.15 -5.77
CA ASP A 75 -20.58 -29.18 -5.55
C ASP A 75 -19.97 -27.88 -5.01
N HIS A 76 -19.36 -27.11 -5.92
CA HIS A 76 -19.16 -25.68 -5.70
C HIS A 76 -20.54 -25.04 -5.66
N GLN A 77 -21.10 -24.90 -4.47
CA GLN A 77 -22.24 -24.02 -4.22
C GLN A 77 -21.82 -22.61 -4.66
N GLU A 78 -22.32 -22.17 -5.81
CA GLU A 78 -22.09 -20.81 -6.30
C GLU A 78 -22.68 -19.84 -5.27
N SER A 79 -21.82 -19.10 -4.58
CA SER A 79 -22.25 -18.04 -3.67
C SER A 79 -22.91 -16.95 -4.51
N HIS A 80 -24.25 -16.89 -4.46
CA HIS A 80 -25.06 -15.98 -5.29
C HIS A 80 -24.92 -14.48 -4.95
N GLY A 81 -24.04 -14.11 -4.02
CA GLY A 81 -23.67 -12.72 -3.74
C GLY A 81 -22.67 -12.16 -4.75
N MET A 82 -22.80 -10.89 -5.10
CA MET A 82 -21.84 -10.19 -5.98
C MET A 82 -20.50 -9.99 -5.26
N ARG A 83 -19.35 -10.26 -5.91
CA ARG A 83 -18.01 -10.05 -5.30
C ARG A 83 -17.45 -8.68 -5.64
N TYR A 84 -17.22 -7.88 -4.61
CA TYR A 84 -16.55 -6.58 -4.68
C TYR A 84 -15.15 -6.69 -4.08
N VAL A 85 -14.13 -6.32 -4.84
CA VAL A 85 -12.76 -6.12 -4.33
C VAL A 85 -12.45 -4.63 -4.25
N ILE A 86 -11.99 -4.17 -3.09
CA ILE A 86 -11.60 -2.79 -2.81
C ILE A 86 -10.11 -2.76 -2.47
N VAL A 87 -9.29 -2.20 -3.36
CA VAL A 87 -7.85 -2.05 -3.16
C VAL A 87 -7.56 -0.75 -2.44
N GLY A 88 -7.32 -0.80 -1.12
CA GLY A 88 -7.02 0.32 -0.24
C GLY A 88 -8.12 0.58 0.79
N SER A 89 -7.76 0.53 2.08
CA SER A 89 -8.67 0.76 3.22
C SER A 89 -8.78 2.23 3.67
N GLY A 90 -8.39 3.18 2.80
CA GLY A 90 -8.56 4.62 3.03
C GLY A 90 -10.03 5.07 2.98
N PRO A 91 -10.31 6.37 3.21
CA PRO A 91 -11.67 6.90 3.24
C PRO A 91 -12.52 6.55 2.01
N ALA A 92 -11.92 6.55 0.81
CA ALA A 92 -12.59 6.16 -0.42
C ALA A 92 -13.01 4.68 -0.44
N GLY A 93 -12.21 3.78 0.16
CA GLY A 93 -12.54 2.37 0.29
C GLY A 93 -13.58 2.11 1.37
N ILE A 94 -13.45 2.77 2.52
CA ILE A 94 -14.42 2.71 3.64
C ILE A 94 -15.79 3.18 3.16
N SER A 95 -15.91 4.38 2.60
CA SER A 95 -17.20 4.88 2.11
C SER A 95 -17.75 4.07 0.94
N ALA A 96 -16.91 3.47 0.10
CA ALA A 96 -17.38 2.53 -0.91
C ALA A 96 -17.98 1.26 -0.29
N ALA A 97 -17.37 0.67 0.73
CA ALA A 97 -17.93 -0.48 1.44
C ALA A 97 -19.26 -0.12 2.15
N GLU A 98 -19.35 1.08 2.73
CA GLU A 98 -20.58 1.61 3.35
C GLU A 98 -21.71 1.77 2.34
N GLU A 99 -21.46 2.32 1.15
CA GLU A 99 -22.49 2.46 0.10
C GLU A 99 -22.80 1.12 -0.61
N ILE A 100 -21.83 0.22 -0.76
CA ILE A 100 -22.08 -1.14 -1.28
C ILE A 100 -23.00 -1.89 -0.32
N ARG A 101 -22.75 -1.91 1.00
CA ARG A 101 -23.62 -2.64 1.95
C ARG A 101 -25.06 -2.10 1.99
N LYS A 102 -25.27 -0.81 1.72
CA LYS A 102 -26.61 -0.21 1.57
C LYS A 102 -27.31 -0.60 0.27
N SER A 103 -26.54 -0.73 -0.82
CA SER A 103 -27.06 -0.96 -2.18
C SER A 103 -27.21 -2.45 -2.52
N ASP A 104 -26.38 -3.29 -1.92
CA ASP A 104 -26.29 -4.74 -2.08
C ASP A 104 -26.06 -5.38 -0.69
N PRO A 105 -27.14 -5.64 0.07
CA PRO A 105 -27.05 -6.13 1.45
C PRO A 105 -26.36 -7.49 1.59
N GLU A 106 -26.30 -8.30 0.53
CA GLU A 106 -25.73 -9.66 0.54
C GLU A 106 -24.44 -9.79 -0.29
N GLY A 107 -23.97 -8.70 -0.91
CA GLY A 107 -22.70 -8.65 -1.63
C GLY A 107 -21.50 -8.98 -0.73
N MET A 108 -20.54 -9.75 -1.27
CA MET A 108 -19.28 -10.09 -0.60
C MET A 108 -18.26 -8.97 -0.84
N ILE A 109 -17.73 -8.37 0.22
CA ILE A 109 -16.78 -7.25 0.12
C ILE A 109 -15.42 -7.69 0.69
N ALA A 110 -14.42 -7.81 -0.18
CA ALA A 110 -13.02 -7.99 0.21
C ALA A 110 -12.27 -6.66 0.09
N MET A 111 -11.74 -6.14 1.20
CA MET A 111 -10.96 -4.92 1.27
C MET A 111 -9.50 -5.25 1.58
N ILE A 112 -8.58 -4.74 0.77
CA ILE A 112 -7.18 -5.18 0.76
C ILE A 112 -6.27 -3.98 1.01
N THR A 113 -5.36 -4.07 1.98
CA THR A 113 -4.35 -3.03 2.22
C THR A 113 -2.96 -3.61 2.46
N ALA A 114 -1.94 -2.94 1.89
CA ALA A 114 -0.55 -3.32 2.04
C ALA A 114 0.05 -2.90 3.40
N ASP A 115 -0.63 -2.00 4.12
CA ASP A 115 -0.26 -1.59 5.48
C ASP A 115 -0.64 -2.72 6.47
N PRO A 116 0.12 -2.94 7.57
CA PRO A 116 -0.20 -3.99 8.56
C PRO A 116 -1.50 -3.70 9.33
N HIS A 117 -2.02 -2.48 9.24
CA HIS A 117 -3.23 -2.00 9.90
C HIS A 117 -4.14 -1.31 8.87
N PRO A 118 -5.42 -1.08 9.18
CA PRO A 118 -6.30 -0.26 8.35
C PRO A 118 -5.77 1.17 8.24
N ALA A 119 -6.12 1.88 7.16
CA ALA A 119 -5.58 3.20 6.93
C ALA A 119 -5.90 4.19 8.07
N CYS A 120 -4.85 4.73 8.70
CA CYS A 120 -4.94 5.83 9.63
C CYS A 120 -5.15 7.18 8.92
N SER A 121 -5.72 8.16 9.61
CA SER A 121 -5.80 9.55 9.18
C SER A 121 -4.44 10.26 9.32
N PRO A 122 -3.77 10.65 8.22
CA PRO A 122 -2.45 11.29 8.31
C PRO A 122 -2.51 12.70 8.93
N VAL A 123 -3.70 13.30 8.97
CA VAL A 123 -3.96 14.55 9.71
C VAL A 123 -3.94 14.30 11.22
N MET A 124 -4.35 13.11 11.68
CA MET A 124 -4.35 12.74 13.10
C MET A 124 -2.99 12.20 13.57
N LEU A 125 -2.17 11.61 12.69
CA LEU A 125 -0.81 11.15 13.04
C LEU A 125 0.00 12.23 13.75
N THR A 126 -0.04 13.49 13.28
CA THR A 126 0.72 14.58 13.92
C THR A 126 0.16 15.02 15.28
N TYR A 127 -1.07 14.62 15.65
CA TYR A 127 -1.72 14.88 16.94
C TYR A 127 -1.56 13.70 17.93
N TRP A 128 -1.19 12.51 17.46
CA TRP A 128 -0.74 11.37 18.28
C TRP A 128 0.78 11.40 18.54
N MET A 129 1.56 11.78 17.51
CA MET A 129 2.74 12.64 17.72
C MET A 129 2.27 13.96 18.38
N SER A 130 3.14 14.75 19.01
CA SER A 130 2.73 15.75 20.03
C SER A 130 2.07 15.13 21.29
N GLY A 131 0.97 14.38 21.16
CA GLY A 131 0.25 13.71 22.25
C GLY A 131 -1.13 14.31 22.58
N HIS A 132 -1.69 15.13 21.70
CA HIS A 132 -3.03 15.71 21.83
C HIS A 132 -4.18 14.72 21.53
N THR A 133 -3.88 13.50 21.06
CA THR A 133 -4.88 12.47 20.73
C THR A 133 -4.33 11.05 20.96
N PRO A 134 -5.16 10.11 21.44
CA PRO A 134 -4.75 8.72 21.62
C PRO A 134 -4.91 7.92 20.32
N GLU A 135 -4.36 6.71 20.28
CA GLU A 135 -4.13 5.93 19.05
C GLU A 135 -5.42 5.49 18.35
N GLU A 136 -6.47 5.19 19.11
CA GLU A 136 -7.76 4.72 18.61
C GLU A 136 -8.44 5.79 17.73
N ARG A 137 -8.08 7.07 17.93
CA ARG A 137 -8.57 8.21 17.14
C ARG A 137 -7.78 8.46 15.86
N LEU A 138 -6.78 7.63 15.54
CA LEU A 138 -6.09 7.65 14.26
C LEU A 138 -6.92 7.00 13.15
N PHE A 139 -7.65 5.93 13.45
CA PHE A 139 -8.40 5.15 12.46
C PHE A 139 -9.72 5.83 12.10
N PHE A 140 -10.16 5.72 10.84
CA PHE A 140 -11.40 6.35 10.37
C PHE A 140 -12.67 5.69 10.93
N ARG A 141 -12.56 4.46 11.45
CA ARG A 141 -13.59 3.62 12.05
C ARG A 141 -12.95 2.75 13.13
N GLU A 142 -13.73 2.32 14.11
CA GLU A 142 -13.34 1.21 14.98
C GLU A 142 -13.38 -0.09 14.15
N THR A 143 -12.22 -0.64 13.83
CA THR A 143 -12.07 -1.67 12.79
C THR A 143 -12.93 -2.91 13.01
N GLY A 144 -12.93 -3.46 14.24
CA GLY A 144 -13.58 -4.73 14.54
C GLY A 144 -15.10 -4.66 14.46
N SER A 145 -15.69 -3.63 15.06
CA SER A 145 -17.14 -3.40 15.03
C SER A 145 -17.62 -3.02 13.63
N TRP A 146 -16.94 -2.09 12.96
CA TRP A 146 -17.31 -1.62 11.62
C TRP A 146 -17.20 -2.71 10.55
N ALA A 147 -16.14 -3.51 10.54
CA ALA A 147 -15.97 -4.58 9.55
C ALA A 147 -16.99 -5.71 9.73
N ALA A 148 -17.35 -6.03 10.98
CA ALA A 148 -18.42 -6.97 11.29
C ALA A 148 -19.81 -6.45 10.86
N GLU A 149 -20.14 -5.19 11.20
CA GLU A 149 -21.37 -4.51 10.81
C GLU A 149 -21.55 -4.48 9.28
N HIS A 150 -20.49 -4.13 8.55
CA HIS A 150 -20.52 -3.98 7.10
C HIS A 150 -20.22 -5.29 6.35
N ARG A 151 -20.01 -6.41 7.05
CA ARG A 151 -19.59 -7.72 6.52
C ARG A 151 -18.44 -7.57 5.50
N VAL A 152 -17.35 -6.94 5.91
CA VAL A 152 -16.14 -6.70 5.10
C VAL A 152 -15.03 -7.66 5.54
N ASP A 153 -14.54 -8.48 4.62
CA ASP A 153 -13.29 -9.21 4.81
C ASP A 153 -12.11 -8.25 4.60
N LEU A 154 -11.22 -8.12 5.58
CA LEU A 154 -10.23 -7.05 5.64
C LEU A 154 -8.80 -7.60 5.68
N HIS A 155 -8.21 -7.71 4.50
CA HIS A 155 -6.89 -8.26 4.26
C HIS A 155 -5.79 -7.20 4.49
N CYS A 156 -5.40 -7.00 5.75
CA CYS A 156 -4.24 -6.18 6.12
C CYS A 156 -2.91 -6.89 5.82
N GLY A 157 -1.84 -6.11 5.60
CA GLY A 157 -0.50 -6.61 5.25
C GLY A 157 -0.38 -7.25 3.86
N LYS A 158 -1.41 -7.14 3.03
CA LYS A 158 -1.54 -7.83 1.72
C LYS A 158 -1.42 -6.82 0.58
N ARG A 159 -0.32 -6.91 -0.17
CA ARG A 159 -0.04 -5.99 -1.29
C ARG A 159 -0.57 -6.57 -2.61
N VAL A 160 -1.54 -5.90 -3.22
CA VAL A 160 -1.90 -6.10 -4.63
C VAL A 160 -0.71 -5.70 -5.51
N THR A 161 -0.33 -6.58 -6.44
CA THR A 161 0.76 -6.34 -7.41
C THR A 161 0.30 -6.33 -8.86
N ALA A 162 -0.77 -7.05 -9.19
CA ALA A 162 -1.35 -7.08 -10.53
C ALA A 162 -2.88 -7.20 -10.50
N ILE A 163 -3.51 -6.82 -11.62
CA ILE A 163 -4.95 -6.96 -11.87
C ILE A 163 -5.08 -7.66 -13.21
N ASP A 164 -5.63 -8.87 -13.25
CA ASP A 164 -6.00 -9.55 -14.48
C ASP A 164 -7.47 -9.25 -14.80
N VAL A 165 -7.70 -8.43 -15.82
CA VAL A 165 -9.04 -8.00 -16.25
C VAL A 165 -9.77 -9.10 -17.04
N GLN A 166 -9.04 -10.07 -17.62
CA GLN A 166 -9.62 -11.19 -18.38
C GLN A 166 -10.09 -12.30 -17.42
N ARG A 167 -9.23 -12.69 -16.46
CA ARG A 167 -9.55 -13.65 -15.40
C ARG A 167 -10.40 -13.05 -14.27
N ARG A 168 -10.48 -11.71 -14.21
CA ARG A 168 -11.13 -10.91 -13.16
C ARG A 168 -10.64 -11.26 -11.76
N CYS A 169 -9.33 -11.21 -11.58
CA CYS A 169 -8.70 -11.40 -10.27
C CYS A 169 -7.63 -10.35 -9.99
N VAL A 170 -7.38 -10.10 -8.70
CA VAL A 170 -6.21 -9.34 -8.25
C VAL A 170 -5.18 -10.32 -7.68
N ALA A 171 -3.91 -10.12 -8.02
CA ALA A 171 -2.80 -10.91 -7.49
C ALA A 171 -2.16 -10.20 -6.30
N LEU A 172 -1.90 -10.94 -5.23
CA LEU A 172 -1.35 -10.49 -3.96
C LEU A 172 0.03 -11.09 -3.70
N LEU A 173 0.84 -10.39 -2.90
CA LEU A 173 2.03 -10.98 -2.30
C LEU A 173 1.71 -11.63 -0.94
N PRO A 174 2.29 -12.81 -0.62
CA PRO A 174 3.08 -13.69 -1.48
C PRO A 174 2.20 -14.80 -2.10
N GLU A 175 1.81 -14.63 -3.38
CA GLU A 175 1.17 -15.66 -4.22
C GLU A 175 -0.25 -16.10 -3.78
N GLU A 176 -1.14 -15.12 -3.64
CA GLU A 176 -2.59 -15.34 -3.45
C GLU A 176 -3.38 -14.56 -4.52
N GLU A 177 -4.50 -15.10 -5.01
CA GLU A 177 -5.39 -14.42 -5.95
C GLU A 177 -6.81 -14.28 -5.40
N ILE A 178 -7.41 -13.10 -5.53
CA ILE A 178 -8.81 -12.85 -5.17
C ILE A 178 -9.61 -12.49 -6.42
N ALA A 179 -10.61 -13.31 -6.75
CA ALA A 179 -11.52 -13.11 -7.88
C ALA A 179 -12.63 -12.10 -7.56
N TYR A 180 -13.04 -11.30 -8.55
CA TYR A 180 -14.01 -10.21 -8.39
C TYR A 180 -15.04 -10.15 -9.53
N ASP A 181 -16.21 -9.59 -9.22
CA ASP A 181 -17.22 -9.19 -10.20
C ASP A 181 -17.24 -7.66 -10.39
N ARG A 182 -16.84 -6.91 -9.35
CA ARG A 182 -16.49 -5.48 -9.40
C ARG A 182 -15.19 -5.22 -8.66
N LEU A 183 -14.36 -4.33 -9.21
CA LEU A 183 -13.09 -3.89 -8.63
C LEU A 183 -13.10 -2.38 -8.45
N LEU A 184 -12.74 -1.91 -7.26
CA LEU A 184 -12.48 -0.50 -6.96
C LEU A 184 -11.00 -0.31 -6.58
N ILE A 185 -10.34 0.63 -7.26
CA ILE A 185 -8.98 1.06 -6.92
C ILE A 185 -9.07 2.30 -6.03
N ALA A 186 -8.98 2.09 -4.72
CA ALA A 186 -9.03 3.12 -3.67
C ALA A 186 -7.64 3.35 -3.00
N ALA A 187 -6.55 2.97 -3.69
CA ALA A 187 -5.20 2.81 -3.13
C ALA A 187 -4.52 4.12 -2.65
N GLY A 188 -5.16 5.28 -2.83
CA GLY A 188 -4.67 6.56 -2.34
C GLY A 188 -3.42 7.05 -3.07
N ALA A 189 -2.40 7.44 -2.31
CA ALA A 189 -1.14 7.98 -2.82
C ALA A 189 0.01 7.68 -1.86
N VAL A 190 1.23 7.57 -2.42
CA VAL A 190 2.50 7.42 -1.69
C VAL A 190 3.31 8.73 -1.74
N PRO A 191 4.18 9.02 -0.76
CA PRO A 191 5.04 10.20 -0.80
C PRO A 191 6.00 10.22 -1.99
N LEU A 192 6.30 11.42 -2.50
CA LEU A 192 7.26 11.61 -3.58
C LEU A 192 8.70 11.59 -3.05
N ILE A 193 9.43 10.51 -3.28
CA ILE A 193 10.87 10.46 -2.99
C ILE A 193 11.64 11.27 -4.06
N PRO A 194 12.35 12.36 -3.72
CA PRO A 194 13.12 13.12 -4.68
C PRO A 194 14.44 12.41 -5.04
N PRO A 195 14.95 12.54 -6.27
CA PRO A 195 16.19 11.89 -6.71
C PRO A 195 17.45 12.61 -6.17
N ILE A 196 17.66 12.53 -4.85
CA ILE A 196 18.79 13.15 -4.15
C ILE A 196 19.81 12.07 -3.75
N PRO A 197 21.11 12.23 -4.03
CA PRO A 197 22.14 11.33 -3.53
C PRO A 197 22.10 11.26 -1.99
N GLY A 198 22.00 10.03 -1.45
CA GLY A 198 21.87 9.76 -0.02
C GLY A 198 20.42 9.69 0.52
N ILE A 199 19.38 9.83 -0.32
CA ILE A 199 17.97 9.81 0.13
C ILE A 199 17.50 8.47 0.73
N GLY A 200 18.25 7.38 0.49
CA GLY A 200 18.02 6.06 1.11
C GLY A 200 18.92 5.75 2.30
N ALA A 201 19.58 6.75 2.89
CA ALA A 201 20.44 6.56 4.06
C ALA A 201 19.63 6.27 5.33
N LYS A 202 20.24 5.56 6.30
CA LYS A 202 19.62 5.29 7.59
C LYS A 202 19.28 6.60 8.31
N GLY A 203 18.02 6.74 8.75
CA GLY A 203 17.52 7.98 9.34
C GLY A 203 16.95 8.96 8.32
N VAL A 204 16.77 8.57 7.06
CA VAL A 204 15.83 9.21 6.14
C VAL A 204 14.56 8.36 6.11
N CYS A 205 13.39 8.95 6.38
CA CYS A 205 12.11 8.26 6.25
C CYS A 205 11.02 9.17 5.64
N THR A 206 9.90 8.57 5.29
CA THR A 206 8.68 9.27 4.86
C THR A 206 7.82 9.68 6.05
N PHE A 207 6.71 10.38 5.78
CA PHE A 207 5.67 10.61 6.78
C PHE A 207 4.26 10.55 6.15
N ARG A 208 3.62 9.37 6.24
CA ARG A 208 2.29 9.13 5.63
C ARG A 208 1.43 8.13 6.40
N THR A 209 2.04 7.08 6.93
CA THR A 209 1.43 5.91 7.56
C THR A 209 1.67 5.91 9.07
N PHE A 210 0.98 5.01 9.78
CA PHE A 210 1.25 4.76 11.20
C PHE A 210 2.69 4.29 11.43
N ALA A 211 3.19 3.37 10.57
CA ALA A 211 4.55 2.86 10.65
C ALA A 211 5.63 3.96 10.46
N ASP A 212 5.41 4.93 9.55
CA ASP A 212 6.29 6.11 9.47
C ASP A 212 6.33 6.87 10.81
N ALA A 213 5.16 7.10 11.41
CA ALA A 213 5.04 7.85 12.65
C ALA A 213 5.69 7.11 13.84
N GLU A 214 5.55 5.79 13.92
CA GLU A 214 6.27 4.94 14.87
C GLU A 214 7.79 4.98 14.65
N GLU A 215 8.28 4.86 13.42
CA GLU A 215 9.72 4.92 13.11
C GLU A 215 10.30 6.25 13.62
N ILE A 216 9.60 7.37 13.39
CA ILE A 216 10.00 8.69 13.92
C ILE A 216 10.01 8.73 15.45
N LEU A 217 8.96 8.22 16.11
CA LEU A 217 8.85 8.30 17.57
C LEU A 217 9.80 7.36 18.32
N THR A 218 10.23 6.26 17.69
CA THR A 218 11.19 5.29 18.24
C THR A 218 12.64 5.70 17.98
N SER A 219 12.98 6.08 16.74
CA SER A 219 14.34 6.45 16.34
C SER A 219 14.83 7.79 16.90
N ARG A 220 13.94 8.64 17.43
CA ARG A 220 14.31 9.94 18.03
C ARG A 220 15.22 9.88 19.26
N GLN A 221 15.44 8.70 19.85
CA GLN A 221 16.23 8.59 21.08
C GLN A 221 17.68 9.01 20.84
N GLY A 222 18.08 10.10 21.51
CA GLY A 222 19.41 10.69 21.34
C GLY A 222 19.60 11.50 20.06
N LEU A 223 18.54 11.86 19.32
CA LEU A 223 18.61 12.88 18.29
C LEU A 223 18.68 14.28 18.92
N GLU A 224 19.47 15.16 18.33
CA GLU A 224 19.59 16.57 18.73
C GLU A 224 18.75 17.48 17.84
N GLN A 225 18.53 17.08 16.58
CA GLN A 225 17.82 17.88 15.59
C GLN A 225 17.13 17.00 14.53
N ILE A 226 15.96 17.41 14.09
CA ILE A 226 15.22 16.85 12.95
C ILE A 226 15.28 17.81 11.77
N CYS A 227 15.31 17.28 10.55
CA CYS A 227 15.22 18.05 9.32
C CYS A 227 14.00 17.59 8.50
N ILE A 228 13.15 18.52 8.07
CA ILE A 228 11.95 18.26 7.27
C ILE A 228 12.19 18.84 5.87
N MET A 229 12.20 17.98 4.85
CA MET A 229 12.27 18.35 3.44
C MET A 229 10.87 18.60 2.92
N GLY A 230 10.52 19.88 2.79
CA GLY A 230 9.19 20.38 2.43
C GLY A 230 8.63 21.31 3.50
N GLY A 231 8.41 22.57 3.12
CA GLY A 231 7.63 23.55 3.88
C GLY A 231 6.15 23.49 3.48
N GLY A 232 5.63 22.30 3.19
CA GLY A 232 4.22 22.05 2.93
C GLY A 232 3.38 22.19 4.20
N PHE A 233 2.05 22.11 4.06
CA PHE A 233 1.16 22.22 5.22
C PHE A 233 1.37 21.08 6.23
N ILE A 234 1.69 19.88 5.73
CA ILE A 234 2.00 18.71 6.56
C ILE A 234 3.37 18.89 7.23
N GLY A 235 4.42 19.27 6.49
CA GLY A 235 5.76 19.53 7.02
C GLY A 235 5.80 20.65 8.07
N ILE A 236 5.07 21.75 7.86
CA ILE A 236 4.89 22.82 8.85
C ILE A 236 4.19 22.29 10.11
N LYS A 237 3.08 21.54 9.95
CA LYS A 237 2.31 21.00 11.09
C LYS A 237 3.15 20.00 11.89
N LEU A 238 3.90 19.15 11.22
CA LEU A 238 4.86 18.22 11.82
C LEU A 238 5.98 18.98 12.55
N ALA A 239 6.52 20.06 11.97
CA ALA A 239 7.53 20.91 12.62
C ALA A 239 7.02 21.52 13.94
N CYS A 240 5.80 22.07 13.94
CA CYS A 240 5.16 22.59 15.16
C CYS A 240 5.04 21.50 16.23
N HIS A 241 4.45 20.36 15.91
CA HIS A 241 4.19 19.27 16.88
C HIS A 241 5.45 18.56 17.38
N LEU A 242 6.55 18.57 16.63
CA LEU A 242 7.85 18.09 17.10
C LEU A 242 8.53 19.12 18.03
N ARG A 243 8.40 20.42 17.74
CA ARG A 243 8.85 21.51 18.63
C ARG A 243 8.03 21.56 19.94
N GLU A 244 6.73 21.26 19.90
CA GLU A 244 5.89 21.02 21.10
C GLU A 244 6.45 19.90 21.99
N ARG A 245 7.10 18.88 21.41
CA ARG A 245 7.83 17.82 22.14
C ARG A 245 9.30 18.16 22.46
N GLY A 246 9.70 19.43 22.34
CA GLY A 246 11.03 19.93 22.71
C GLY A 246 12.15 19.57 21.72
N LEU A 247 11.83 19.08 20.52
CA LEU A 247 12.82 18.71 19.51
C LEU A 247 13.24 19.94 18.68
N SER A 248 14.53 20.10 18.41
CA SER A 248 15.00 21.08 17.42
C SER A 248 14.59 20.62 16.03
N VAL A 249 13.98 21.50 15.23
CA VAL A 249 13.53 21.20 13.87
C VAL A 249 14.07 22.23 12.89
N LEU A 250 14.57 21.76 11.76
CA LEU A 250 14.91 22.55 10.57
C LEU A 250 13.90 22.22 9.46
N VAL A 251 13.28 23.22 8.85
CA VAL A 251 12.44 23.03 7.65
C VAL A 251 13.21 23.52 6.43
N VAL A 252 13.32 22.67 5.41
CA VAL A 252 13.99 22.93 4.13
C VAL A 252 12.94 22.96 3.04
N GLU A 253 12.64 24.14 2.50
CA GLU A 253 11.73 24.34 1.38
C GLU A 253 12.51 24.75 0.13
N LYS A 254 12.09 24.27 -1.05
CA LYS A 254 12.67 24.64 -2.35
C LYS A 254 12.01 25.90 -2.94
N GLU A 255 10.73 26.11 -2.62
CA GLU A 255 9.97 27.28 -3.06
C GLU A 255 10.40 28.50 -2.22
N PRO A 256 10.24 29.76 -2.69
CA PRO A 256 10.76 30.94 -1.97
C PRO A 256 10.16 31.21 -0.58
N ARG A 257 9.09 30.49 -0.19
CA ARG A 257 8.31 30.72 1.03
C ARG A 257 7.52 29.47 1.46
N LEU A 258 7.30 29.33 2.76
CA LEU A 258 6.53 28.24 3.37
C LEU A 258 5.06 28.26 2.91
N ALA A 259 4.44 27.08 2.72
CA ALA A 259 3.05 26.90 2.29
C ALA A 259 2.66 27.73 1.04
N SER A 260 3.60 27.88 0.09
CA SER A 260 3.51 28.75 -1.10
C SER A 260 2.26 28.58 -1.99
N ARG A 261 1.53 27.47 -1.85
CA ARG A 261 0.31 27.15 -2.61
C ARG A 261 -1.01 27.41 -1.87
N ILE A 262 -0.95 27.75 -0.59
CA ILE A 262 -2.13 27.92 0.28
C ILE A 262 -2.16 29.32 0.89
N PHE A 263 -1.00 29.85 1.28
CA PHE A 263 -0.86 31.16 1.91
C PHE A 263 -0.37 32.22 0.91
N ASP A 264 -0.56 33.49 1.24
CA ASP A 264 0.14 34.62 0.62
C ASP A 264 1.51 34.84 1.30
N GLN A 265 2.27 35.85 0.88
CA GLN A 265 3.57 36.17 1.50
C GLN A 265 3.42 36.49 2.99
N ARG A 266 2.39 37.28 3.37
CA ARG A 266 2.19 37.71 4.76
C ARG A 266 1.92 36.54 5.69
N ALA A 267 1.06 35.60 5.29
CA ALA A 267 0.79 34.41 6.08
C ALA A 267 1.97 33.42 6.08
N SER A 268 2.75 33.31 4.99
CA SER A 268 4.03 32.58 5.01
C SER A 268 5.01 33.13 6.06
N ASP A 269 5.14 34.46 6.15
CA ASP A 269 6.09 35.10 7.07
C ASP A 269 5.64 35.01 8.54
N ILE A 270 4.32 35.07 8.82
CA ILE A 270 3.77 34.83 10.16
C ILE A 270 4.11 33.41 10.64
N VAL A 271 3.94 32.39 9.79
CA VAL A 271 4.29 31.00 10.13
C VAL A 271 5.80 30.84 10.27
N LYS A 272 6.60 31.46 9.40
CA LYS A 272 8.06 31.45 9.48
C LYS A 272 8.59 32.08 10.77
N ALA A 273 7.89 33.07 11.32
CA ALA A 273 8.25 33.69 12.61
C ALA A 273 7.90 32.84 13.84
N GLN A 274 7.20 31.71 13.67
CA GLN A 274 6.82 30.79 14.76
C GLN A 274 7.65 29.50 14.80
N LEU A 275 8.45 29.21 13.76
CA LEU A 275 9.28 28.01 13.57
C LEU A 275 10.76 28.25 13.89
#